data_AF-A0A0K8TTS3-F1
#
_entry.id   AF-A0A0K8TTS3-F1
#
_cell.length_a   1.000
_cell.length_b   1.000
_cell.length_c   1.000
_cell.angle_alpha   90.00
_cell.angle_beta   90.00
_cell.angle_gamma   90.00
#
_symmetry.space_group_name_H-M   'P 1'
#
loop_
_entity.id
_entity.type
_entity.pdbx_description
1 polymer ?
#
loop_
_entity_poly.entity_id
_entity_poly.type
_entity_poly.pdbx_seq_one_letter_code
_entity_poly.pdbx_strand_id
1 'polypeptide(L)'
;QNKVILVTGGSGYIGSHCVVSLLEAGYEVVALDNFANSVKGGKDESLALLRVEKITGKPVKFYQCDLLDMDDIDAIFQKHKIDAVIHFAAMKAVGESMQFPLLYYKNNLIGMINLLEVMKKYDIYNLVFSSSCTVYGEPDTLPITEEKPTGNVTNVYGRTKFFVEEMLKDLCVAEKKWRIIMLRYFNPVGAHPSGLIGEDPTKAFTNLMPYISQVAIGKKDSLTIFGDDYDTPDGTGIRDYIHVMDLATGHVAALEKLASMKSSIKVYNLGTGKGVSVLQIIKTFERVNNVSVPYIIKERREGDICSMYADASLAENELNWKASKTLEEMCADFWRWQTKNPNGYRTALTNGHS
;
A
#
# COMPACT_ATOMS: atom_id res chain seq x y z
N GLN A 1 15.84 -24.86 -0.51
CA GLN A 1 16.23 -23.43 -0.59
C GLN A 1 14.97 -22.63 -0.35
N ASN A 2 15.07 -21.55 0.45
CA ASN A 2 13.95 -20.63 0.62
C ASN A 2 13.73 -19.88 -0.68
N LYS A 3 12.47 -19.59 -1.02
CA LYS A 3 12.14 -18.80 -2.22
C LYS A 3 12.54 -17.34 -2.02
N VAL A 4 13.10 -16.72 -3.05
CA VAL A 4 13.53 -15.31 -3.06
C VAL A 4 12.47 -14.45 -3.70
N ILE A 5 11.98 -13.46 -2.96
CA ILE A 5 10.92 -12.56 -3.40
C ILE A 5 11.51 -11.16 -3.60
N LEU A 6 11.35 -10.63 -4.81
CA LEU A 6 11.68 -9.23 -5.09
C LEU A 6 10.49 -8.35 -4.67
N VAL A 7 10.73 -7.39 -3.79
CA VAL A 7 9.73 -6.42 -3.34
C VAL A 7 10.13 -5.02 -3.82
N THR A 8 9.47 -4.54 -4.86
CA THR A 8 9.66 -3.14 -5.32
C THR A 8 8.84 -2.20 -4.46
N GLY A 9 9.37 -1.01 -4.15
CA GLY A 9 8.74 -0.10 -3.17
C GLY A 9 8.83 -0.64 -1.75
N GLY A 10 9.83 -1.48 -1.47
CA GLY A 10 9.95 -2.23 -0.22
C GLY A 10 10.20 -1.35 1.02
N SER A 11 10.68 -0.11 0.82
CA SER A 11 10.89 0.86 1.90
C SER A 11 9.63 1.67 2.22
N GLY A 12 8.58 1.54 1.42
CA GLY A 12 7.30 2.21 1.62
C GLY A 12 6.50 1.64 2.80
N TYR A 13 5.36 2.29 3.09
CA TYR A 13 4.46 1.90 4.19
C TYR A 13 4.00 0.44 4.10
N ILE A 14 3.27 0.07 3.05
CA ILE A 14 2.77 -1.30 2.89
C ILE A 14 3.93 -2.27 2.60
N GLY A 15 4.88 -1.85 1.76
CA GLY A 15 6.05 -2.65 1.39
C GLY A 15 6.82 -3.15 2.59
N SER A 16 7.19 -2.27 3.52
CA SER A 16 7.96 -2.66 4.73
C SER A 16 7.21 -3.65 5.64
N HIS A 17 5.89 -3.51 5.77
CA HIS A 17 5.07 -4.46 6.54
C HIS A 17 4.95 -5.80 5.81
N CYS A 18 4.84 -5.79 4.48
CA CYS A 18 4.88 -7.00 3.66
C CYS A 18 6.23 -7.72 3.81
N VAL A 19 7.36 -7.00 3.84
CA VAL A 19 8.68 -7.60 4.08
C VAL A 19 8.74 -8.31 5.43
N VAL A 20 8.16 -7.73 6.50
CA VAL A 20 8.05 -8.43 7.80
C VAL A 20 7.33 -9.77 7.62
N SER A 21 6.13 -9.76 7.05
CA SER A 21 5.33 -10.97 6.88
C SER A 21 5.99 -12.02 5.98
N LEU A 22 6.69 -11.60 4.92
CA LEU A 22 7.46 -12.52 4.06
C LEU A 22 8.61 -13.19 4.82
N LEU A 23 9.38 -12.40 5.57
CA LEU A 23 10.49 -12.93 6.36
C LEU A 23 10.00 -13.88 7.45
N GLU A 24 8.90 -13.55 8.13
CA GLU A 24 8.27 -14.41 9.14
C GLU A 24 7.76 -15.73 8.53
N ALA A 25 7.18 -15.67 7.32
CA ALA A 25 6.77 -16.85 6.55
C ALA A 25 7.93 -17.67 5.94
N GLY A 26 9.18 -17.24 6.15
CA GLY A 26 10.38 -17.99 5.76
C GLY A 26 10.90 -17.70 4.36
N TYR A 27 10.39 -16.67 3.67
CA TYR A 27 10.93 -16.21 2.40
C TYR A 27 12.24 -15.42 2.60
N GLU A 28 13.09 -15.45 1.58
CA GLU A 28 14.18 -14.48 1.44
C GLU A 28 13.68 -13.26 0.67
N VAL A 29 14.10 -12.06 1.08
CA VAL A 29 13.63 -10.82 0.45
C VAL A 29 14.79 -10.04 -0.17
N VAL A 30 14.61 -9.67 -1.43
CA VAL A 30 15.35 -8.60 -2.10
C VAL A 30 14.38 -7.43 -2.23
N ALA A 31 14.71 -6.28 -1.66
CA ALA A 31 13.89 -5.08 -1.72
C ALA A 31 14.58 -4.02 -2.60
N LEU A 32 13.79 -3.26 -3.35
CA LEU A 32 14.25 -2.06 -4.02
C LEU A 32 13.30 -0.88 -3.80
N ASP A 33 13.85 0.33 -3.77
CA ASP A 33 13.10 1.59 -3.59
C ASP A 33 13.96 2.78 -4.05
N ASN A 34 13.36 3.85 -4.58
CA ASN A 34 14.08 5.06 -4.97
C ASN A 34 13.97 6.20 -3.93
N PHE A 35 13.32 5.95 -2.79
CA PHE A 35 13.04 6.94 -1.74
C PHE A 35 12.13 8.10 -2.12
N ALA A 36 11.38 8.01 -3.23
CA ALA A 36 10.46 9.07 -3.64
C ALA A 36 9.40 9.42 -2.56
N ASN A 37 8.97 8.42 -1.78
CA ASN A 37 8.04 8.60 -0.65
C ASN A 37 8.37 7.66 0.54
N SER A 38 9.65 7.42 0.79
CA SER A 38 10.15 6.66 1.93
C SER A 38 11.40 7.34 2.50
N VAL A 39 11.85 6.97 3.71
CA VAL A 39 12.94 7.68 4.40
C VAL A 39 14.26 6.93 4.23
N LYS A 40 15.22 7.61 3.61
CA LYS A 40 16.62 7.20 3.48
C LYS A 40 17.38 7.44 4.79
N GLY A 41 18.26 6.51 5.14
CA GLY A 41 19.21 6.58 6.23
C GLY A 41 20.55 7.16 5.79
N GLY A 42 21.65 6.48 6.16
CA GLY A 42 23.00 6.84 5.74
C GLY A 42 23.27 6.60 4.24
N LYS A 43 24.37 5.93 3.92
CA LYS A 43 24.75 5.62 2.51
C LYS A 43 23.81 4.56 1.93
N ASP A 44 22.72 5.02 1.33
CA ASP A 44 21.75 4.22 0.55
C ASP A 44 21.00 3.16 1.37
N GLU A 45 20.84 3.40 2.68
CA GLU A 45 20.09 2.52 3.58
C GLU A 45 18.63 2.92 3.69
N SER A 46 17.75 1.94 3.89
CA SER A 46 16.34 2.18 4.21
C SER A 46 16.10 2.07 5.71
N LEU A 47 15.72 3.18 6.35
CA LEU A 47 15.45 3.18 7.80
C LEU A 47 14.29 2.27 8.18
N ALA A 48 13.28 2.14 7.31
CA ALA A 48 12.17 1.22 7.52
C ALA A 48 12.69 -0.23 7.50
N LEU A 49 13.50 -0.61 6.50
CA LEU A 49 14.00 -1.97 6.39
C LEU A 49 15.01 -2.34 7.49
N LEU A 50 15.86 -1.40 7.94
CA LEU A 50 16.71 -1.63 9.12
C LEU A 50 15.88 -1.96 10.37
N ARG A 51 14.68 -1.38 10.50
CA ARG A 51 13.77 -1.71 11.61
C ARG A 51 13.00 -3.00 11.36
N VAL A 52 12.73 -3.37 10.10
CA VAL A 52 12.23 -4.70 9.74
C VAL A 52 13.22 -5.80 10.16
N GLU A 53 14.52 -5.60 9.91
CA GLU A 53 15.56 -6.53 10.37
C GLU A 53 15.58 -6.67 11.89
N LYS A 54 15.40 -5.55 12.63
CA LYS A 54 15.27 -5.58 14.10
C LYS A 54 14.03 -6.32 14.59
N ILE A 55 12.91 -6.21 13.87
CA ILE A 55 11.65 -6.90 14.22
C ILE A 55 11.81 -8.41 14.01
N THR A 56 12.37 -8.80 12.87
CA THR A 56 12.35 -10.20 12.40
C THR A 56 13.60 -10.99 12.79
N GLY A 57 14.70 -10.31 13.13
CA GLY A 57 16.02 -10.90 13.31
C GLY A 57 16.63 -11.44 12.01
N LYS A 58 16.07 -11.09 10.84
CA LYS A 58 16.47 -11.60 9.52
C LYS A 58 16.91 -10.44 8.62
N PRO A 59 17.99 -10.61 7.83
CA PRO A 59 18.50 -9.55 6.97
C PRO A 59 17.61 -9.33 5.74
N VAL A 60 17.64 -8.10 5.21
CA VAL A 60 16.98 -7.72 3.95
C VAL A 60 18.03 -7.20 2.97
N LYS A 61 18.12 -7.82 1.78
CA LYS A 61 18.98 -7.28 0.72
C LYS A 61 18.27 -6.07 0.11
N PHE A 62 18.86 -4.89 0.20
CA PHE A 62 18.27 -3.65 -0.32
C PHE A 62 19.07 -3.04 -1.48
N TYR A 63 18.37 -2.45 -2.44
CA TYR A 63 18.93 -1.68 -3.55
C TYR A 63 18.19 -0.34 -3.70
N GLN A 64 18.93 0.76 -3.69
CA GLN A 64 18.37 2.03 -4.17
C GLN A 64 18.27 1.95 -5.70
N CYS A 65 17.05 1.91 -6.23
CA CYS A 65 16.82 1.73 -7.67
C CYS A 65 15.50 2.39 -8.06
N ASP A 66 15.53 3.15 -9.16
CA ASP A 66 14.34 3.67 -9.81
C ASP A 66 13.91 2.70 -10.93
N LEU A 67 12.63 2.36 -10.99
CA LEU A 67 12.12 1.46 -12.02
C LEU A 67 12.16 2.08 -13.44
N LEU A 68 12.47 3.36 -13.55
CA LEU A 68 12.74 4.01 -14.83
C LEU A 68 14.17 3.77 -15.33
N ASP A 69 15.06 3.27 -14.48
CA ASP A 69 16.43 2.89 -14.84
C ASP A 69 16.48 1.38 -15.14
N MET A 70 16.43 1.02 -16.43
CA MET A 70 16.37 -0.37 -16.85
C MET A 70 17.67 -1.13 -16.55
N ASP A 71 18.81 -0.47 -16.59
CA ASP A 71 20.12 -1.10 -16.34
C ASP A 71 20.27 -1.48 -14.87
N ASP A 72 19.79 -0.63 -13.95
CA ASP A 72 19.78 -0.93 -12.52
C ASP A 72 18.86 -2.14 -12.19
N ILE A 73 17.66 -2.21 -12.81
CA ILE A 73 16.76 -3.35 -12.62
C ILE A 73 17.44 -4.63 -13.14
N ASP A 74 18.02 -4.57 -14.34
CA ASP A 74 18.71 -5.70 -14.98
C ASP A 74 19.82 -6.26 -14.09
N ALA A 75 20.66 -5.38 -13.53
CA ALA A 75 21.76 -5.74 -12.65
C ALA A 75 21.27 -6.46 -11.37
N ILE A 76 20.12 -6.06 -10.82
CA ILE A 76 19.51 -6.72 -9.66
C ILE A 76 19.05 -8.13 -10.04
N PHE A 77 18.34 -8.29 -11.15
CA PHE A 77 17.86 -9.60 -11.62
C PHE A 77 19.01 -10.53 -11.99
N GLN A 78 20.12 -10.01 -12.53
CA GLN A 78 21.32 -10.81 -12.80
C GLN A 78 21.96 -11.37 -11.52
N LYS A 79 21.90 -10.60 -10.41
CA LYS A 79 22.57 -10.93 -9.16
C LYS A 79 21.80 -11.92 -8.28
N HIS A 80 20.48 -12.03 -8.46
CA HIS A 80 19.62 -12.86 -7.60
C HIS A 80 18.76 -13.80 -8.42
N LYS A 81 18.66 -15.05 -7.96
CA LYS A 81 17.67 -15.99 -8.48
C LYS A 81 16.30 -15.71 -7.84
N ILE A 82 15.54 -14.79 -8.44
CA ILE A 82 14.22 -14.38 -7.96
C ILE A 82 13.16 -15.42 -8.38
N ASP A 83 12.26 -15.78 -7.47
CA ASP A 83 11.16 -16.73 -7.75
C ASP A 83 9.84 -16.02 -8.09
N ALA A 84 9.60 -14.85 -7.50
CA ALA A 84 8.42 -14.02 -7.74
C ALA A 84 8.68 -12.55 -7.38
N VAL A 85 7.83 -11.67 -7.91
CA VAL A 85 7.88 -10.24 -7.64
C VAL A 85 6.59 -9.79 -6.95
N ILE A 86 6.71 -8.93 -5.94
CA ILE A 86 5.61 -8.15 -5.37
C ILE A 86 5.86 -6.68 -5.69
N HIS A 87 4.94 -6.08 -6.45
CA HIS A 87 5.12 -4.73 -6.99
C HIS A 87 4.33 -3.68 -6.22
N PHE A 88 4.97 -2.95 -5.29
CA PHE A 88 4.39 -1.80 -4.58
C PHE A 88 4.84 -0.44 -5.13
N ALA A 89 5.96 -0.37 -5.85
CA ALA A 89 6.54 0.89 -6.31
C ALA A 89 5.57 1.67 -7.21
N ALA A 90 4.97 2.73 -6.66
CA ALA A 90 4.06 3.62 -7.37
C ALA A 90 3.95 4.95 -6.62
N MET A 91 3.73 6.02 -7.36
CA MET A 91 3.20 7.26 -6.79
C MET A 91 1.70 7.06 -6.49
N LYS A 92 1.25 7.53 -5.32
CA LYS A 92 -0.06 7.15 -4.76
C LYS A 92 -0.98 8.31 -4.34
N ALA A 93 -0.53 9.56 -4.37
CA ALA A 93 -1.31 10.67 -3.83
C ALA A 93 -2.35 11.17 -4.85
N VAL A 94 -3.63 10.93 -4.57
CA VAL A 94 -4.74 11.33 -5.45
C VAL A 94 -4.69 12.82 -5.81
N GLY A 95 -4.58 13.71 -4.82
CA GLY A 95 -4.54 15.16 -5.06
C GLY A 95 -3.34 15.63 -5.89
N GLU A 96 -2.15 15.07 -5.65
CA GLU A 96 -0.94 15.38 -6.43
C GLU A 96 -1.06 14.86 -7.88
N SER A 97 -1.65 13.68 -8.07
CA SER A 97 -1.81 13.07 -9.39
C SER A 97 -2.61 13.92 -10.36
N MET A 98 -3.57 14.69 -9.85
CA MET A 98 -4.38 15.61 -10.65
C MET A 98 -3.59 16.85 -11.08
N GLN A 99 -2.59 17.25 -10.29
CA GLN A 99 -1.72 18.40 -10.60
C GLN A 99 -0.56 18.00 -11.53
N PHE A 100 -0.05 16.78 -11.39
CA PHE A 100 1.13 16.29 -12.13
C PHE A 100 0.85 14.96 -12.85
N PRO A 101 -0.08 14.92 -13.82
CA PRO A 101 -0.55 13.67 -14.40
C PRO A 101 0.54 12.87 -15.13
N LEU A 102 1.39 13.54 -15.91
CA LEU A 102 2.46 12.87 -16.67
C LEU A 102 3.51 12.23 -15.76
N LEU A 103 3.75 12.80 -14.58
CA LEU A 103 4.66 12.22 -13.60
C LEU A 103 4.12 10.86 -13.10
N TYR A 104 2.82 10.78 -12.82
CA TYR A 104 2.16 9.55 -12.39
C TYR A 104 2.11 8.50 -13.51
N TYR A 105 1.76 8.88 -14.73
CA TYR A 105 1.77 7.95 -15.86
C TYR A 105 3.18 7.41 -16.14
N LYS A 106 4.20 8.29 -16.14
CA LYS A 106 5.59 7.86 -16.35
C LYS A 106 6.02 6.89 -15.25
N ASN A 107 5.90 7.28 -13.98
CA ASN A 107 6.35 6.45 -12.87
C ASN A 107 5.61 5.11 -12.79
N ASN A 108 4.28 5.13 -12.87
CA ASN A 108 3.47 3.95 -12.59
C ASN A 108 3.32 3.02 -13.81
N LEU A 109 3.28 3.54 -15.03
CA LEU A 109 3.15 2.72 -16.25
C LEU A 109 4.51 2.29 -16.80
N ILE A 110 5.40 3.24 -17.06
CA ILE A 110 6.71 2.91 -17.66
C ILE A 110 7.54 2.08 -16.68
N GLY A 111 7.52 2.42 -15.38
CA GLY A 111 8.19 1.60 -14.36
C GLY A 111 7.66 0.16 -14.31
N MET A 112 6.35 -0.03 -14.52
CA MET A 112 5.75 -1.36 -14.59
C MET A 112 6.15 -2.11 -15.88
N ILE A 113 6.14 -1.44 -17.02
CA ILE A 113 6.58 -2.01 -18.30
C ILE A 113 8.05 -2.47 -18.20
N ASN A 114 8.94 -1.61 -17.72
CA ASN A 114 10.35 -1.94 -17.53
C ASN A 114 10.53 -3.17 -16.62
N LEU A 115 9.79 -3.22 -15.50
CA LEU A 115 9.83 -4.36 -14.59
C LEU A 115 9.38 -5.66 -15.28
N LEU A 116 8.28 -5.63 -16.04
CA LEU A 116 7.76 -6.80 -16.76
C LEU A 116 8.73 -7.29 -17.85
N GLU A 117 9.37 -6.38 -18.58
CA GLU A 117 10.34 -6.72 -19.61
C GLU A 117 11.57 -7.41 -19.02
N VAL A 118 12.10 -6.90 -17.90
CA VAL A 118 13.23 -7.54 -17.21
C VAL A 118 12.80 -8.87 -16.58
N MET A 119 11.64 -8.94 -15.94
CA MET A 119 11.07 -10.20 -15.44
C MET A 119 11.03 -11.28 -16.52
N LYS A 120 10.53 -10.93 -17.72
CA LYS A 120 10.50 -11.82 -18.88
C LYS A 120 11.90 -12.23 -19.34
N LYS A 121 12.85 -11.30 -19.41
CA LYS A 121 14.25 -11.57 -19.80
C LYS A 121 14.90 -12.65 -18.93
N TYR A 122 14.54 -12.71 -17.65
CA TYR A 122 15.07 -13.68 -16.68
C TYR A 122 14.13 -14.87 -16.39
N ASP A 123 13.12 -15.08 -17.24
CA ASP A 123 12.13 -16.17 -17.12
C ASP A 123 11.37 -16.19 -15.78
N ILE A 124 11.08 -15.01 -15.22
CA ILE A 124 10.30 -14.85 -14.00
C ILE A 124 8.90 -14.37 -14.37
N TYR A 125 7.90 -15.21 -14.12
CA TYR A 125 6.53 -15.00 -14.59
C TYR A 125 5.49 -14.90 -13.45
N ASN A 126 5.94 -14.87 -12.20
CA ASN A 126 5.08 -14.80 -11.01
C ASN A 126 5.06 -13.37 -10.46
N LEU A 127 3.89 -12.74 -10.46
CA LEU A 127 3.70 -11.36 -10.01
C LEU A 127 2.51 -11.23 -9.05
N VAL A 128 2.72 -10.54 -7.92
CA VAL A 128 1.65 -9.95 -7.12
C VAL A 128 1.67 -8.44 -7.34
N PHE A 129 0.59 -7.90 -7.89
CA PHE A 129 0.47 -6.48 -8.21
C PHE A 129 -0.37 -5.74 -7.16
N SER A 130 0.15 -4.60 -6.71
CA SER A 130 -0.56 -3.66 -5.85
C SER A 130 -1.55 -2.81 -6.62
N SER A 131 -2.79 -3.26 -6.73
CA SER A 131 -3.88 -2.47 -7.27
C SER A 131 -4.61 -1.68 -6.16
N SER A 132 -5.79 -1.14 -6.45
CA SER A 132 -6.54 -0.27 -5.53
C SER A 132 -8.02 -0.31 -5.83
N CYS A 133 -8.87 -0.15 -4.81
CA CYS A 133 -10.31 0.05 -4.96
C CYS A 133 -10.68 1.26 -5.84
N THR A 134 -9.75 2.19 -6.08
CA THR A 134 -9.97 3.33 -6.99
C THR A 134 -10.27 2.92 -8.43
N VAL A 135 -9.89 1.70 -8.86
CA VAL A 135 -10.20 1.19 -10.20
C VAL A 135 -11.70 0.98 -10.43
N TYR A 136 -12.48 0.83 -9.36
CA TYR A 136 -13.93 0.72 -9.42
C TYR A 136 -14.62 2.05 -9.71
N GLY A 137 -13.94 3.19 -9.53
CA GLY A 137 -14.58 4.49 -9.65
C GLY A 137 -15.64 4.71 -8.57
N GLU A 138 -16.72 5.40 -8.93
CA GLU A 138 -17.91 5.51 -8.06
C GLU A 138 -18.75 4.23 -8.17
N PRO A 139 -18.95 3.47 -7.07
CA PRO A 139 -19.62 2.18 -7.12
C PRO A 139 -21.14 2.32 -7.15
N ASP A 140 -21.80 1.60 -8.07
CA ASP A 140 -23.28 1.60 -8.16
C ASP A 140 -23.95 0.86 -6.99
N THR A 141 -23.26 -0.13 -6.40
CA THR A 141 -23.77 -0.88 -5.25
C THR A 141 -22.64 -1.23 -4.30
N LEU A 142 -22.99 -1.41 -3.02
CA LEU A 142 -22.09 -1.84 -1.97
C LEU A 142 -22.66 -3.10 -1.27
N PRO A 143 -21.83 -4.03 -0.78
CA PRO A 143 -20.37 -4.05 -0.87
C PRO A 143 -19.85 -4.30 -2.31
N ILE A 144 -18.58 -3.94 -2.56
CA ILE A 144 -17.95 -4.08 -3.88
C ILE A 144 -17.32 -5.46 -4.01
N THR A 145 -17.79 -6.26 -4.98
CA THR A 145 -17.17 -7.54 -5.38
C THR A 145 -16.20 -7.33 -6.54
N GLU A 146 -15.35 -8.33 -6.82
CA GLU A 146 -14.38 -8.29 -7.93
C GLU A 146 -15.03 -8.32 -9.32
N GLU A 147 -16.27 -8.81 -9.41
CA GLU A 147 -17.09 -8.84 -10.63
C GLU A 147 -17.62 -7.45 -11.03
N LYS A 148 -17.48 -6.45 -10.15
CA LYS A 148 -17.92 -5.10 -10.46
C LYS A 148 -17.08 -4.49 -11.59
N PRO A 149 -17.72 -3.73 -12.50
CA PRO A 149 -17.01 -3.04 -13.57
C PRO A 149 -15.90 -2.14 -13.03
N THR A 150 -14.83 -2.03 -13.79
CA THR A 150 -13.71 -1.12 -13.53
C THR A 150 -13.54 -0.14 -14.68
N GLY A 151 -12.86 0.98 -14.44
CA GLY A 151 -12.46 1.93 -15.47
C GLY A 151 -13.16 3.29 -15.40
N ASN A 152 -14.24 3.43 -14.62
CA ASN A 152 -14.89 4.72 -14.37
C ASN A 152 -14.12 5.58 -13.35
N VAL A 153 -12.81 5.76 -13.56
CA VAL A 153 -11.90 6.28 -12.54
C VAL A 153 -11.84 7.81 -12.54
N THR A 154 -12.06 8.40 -11.37
CA THR A 154 -12.21 9.85 -11.14
C THR A 154 -10.89 10.60 -10.98
N ASN A 155 -9.76 9.91 -10.85
CA ASN A 155 -8.45 10.55 -10.63
C ASN A 155 -7.31 9.86 -11.37
N VAL A 156 -6.22 10.60 -11.60
CA VAL A 156 -5.09 10.13 -12.42
C VAL A 156 -4.37 8.94 -11.79
N TYR A 157 -4.14 8.95 -10.47
CA TYR A 157 -3.56 7.80 -9.76
C TYR A 157 -4.35 6.51 -10.04
N GLY A 158 -5.66 6.53 -9.81
CA GLY A 158 -6.51 5.38 -10.05
C GLY A 158 -6.53 4.95 -11.52
N ARG A 159 -6.50 5.90 -12.47
CA ARG A 159 -6.36 5.58 -13.90
C ARG A 159 -5.07 4.82 -14.20
N THR A 160 -3.95 5.19 -13.56
CA THR A 160 -2.71 4.42 -13.72
C THR A 160 -2.86 2.98 -13.24
N LYS A 161 -3.54 2.74 -12.11
CA LYS A 161 -3.79 1.39 -11.60
C LYS A 161 -4.69 0.59 -12.55
N PHE A 162 -5.76 1.20 -13.06
CA PHE A 162 -6.63 0.59 -14.04
C PHE A 162 -5.88 0.21 -15.33
N PHE A 163 -5.08 1.13 -15.89
CA PHE A 163 -4.30 0.84 -17.10
C PHE A 163 -3.25 -0.26 -16.89
N VAL A 164 -2.62 -0.34 -15.71
CA VAL A 164 -1.75 -1.49 -15.38
C VAL A 164 -2.57 -2.78 -15.33
N GLU A 165 -3.75 -2.79 -14.71
CA GLU A 165 -4.58 -4.01 -14.69
C GLU A 165 -4.94 -4.49 -16.10
N GLU A 166 -5.35 -3.59 -17.00
CA GLU A 166 -5.67 -3.94 -18.39
C GLU A 166 -4.44 -4.47 -19.13
N MET A 167 -3.30 -3.80 -18.99
CA MET A 167 -2.03 -4.26 -19.58
C MET A 167 -1.63 -5.65 -19.08
N LEU A 168 -1.84 -5.95 -17.80
CA LEU A 168 -1.57 -7.27 -17.21
C LEU A 168 -2.54 -8.34 -17.75
N LYS A 169 -3.81 -8.00 -17.96
CA LYS A 169 -4.79 -8.90 -18.61
C LYS A 169 -4.35 -9.23 -20.03
N ASP A 170 -3.98 -8.23 -20.82
CA ASP A 170 -3.50 -8.40 -22.19
C ASP A 170 -2.25 -9.30 -22.23
N LEU A 171 -1.30 -9.06 -21.32
CA LEU A 171 -0.10 -9.87 -21.19
C LEU A 171 -0.41 -11.34 -20.88
N CYS A 172 -1.32 -11.62 -19.94
CA CYS A 172 -1.77 -12.98 -19.62
C CYS A 172 -2.59 -13.63 -20.75
N VAL A 173 -3.28 -12.84 -21.58
CA VAL A 173 -3.95 -13.33 -22.79
C VAL A 173 -2.90 -13.77 -23.81
N ALA A 174 -1.90 -12.95 -24.09
CA ALA A 174 -0.85 -13.20 -25.06
C ALA A 174 0.13 -14.32 -24.62
N GLU A 175 0.49 -14.35 -23.35
CA GLU A 175 1.57 -15.20 -22.82
C GLU A 175 1.11 -16.02 -21.60
N LYS A 176 0.76 -17.29 -21.83
CA LYS A 176 0.18 -18.19 -20.81
C LYS A 176 1.13 -18.59 -19.68
N LYS A 177 2.42 -18.24 -19.76
CA LYS A 177 3.40 -18.50 -18.69
C LYS A 177 3.19 -17.59 -17.48
N TRP A 178 2.63 -16.40 -17.69
CA TRP A 178 2.38 -15.43 -16.62
C TRP A 178 1.36 -15.95 -15.62
N ARG A 179 1.70 -15.77 -14.34
CA ARG A 179 0.82 -16.00 -13.19
C ARG A 179 0.80 -14.71 -12.38
N ILE A 180 -0.35 -14.05 -12.40
CA ILE A 180 -0.50 -12.71 -11.87
C ILE A 180 -1.68 -12.66 -10.92
N ILE A 181 -1.45 -12.16 -9.71
CA ILE A 181 -2.52 -11.80 -8.79
C ILE A 181 -2.54 -10.29 -8.63
N MET A 182 -3.67 -9.67 -8.93
CA MET A 182 -3.90 -8.25 -8.70
C MET A 182 -4.70 -8.08 -7.41
N LEU A 183 -4.11 -7.40 -6.43
CA LEU A 183 -4.74 -7.18 -5.13
C LEU A 183 -5.28 -5.76 -5.09
N ARG A 184 -6.60 -5.61 -5.06
CA ARG A 184 -7.28 -4.31 -4.97
C ARG A 184 -7.45 -3.95 -3.50
N TYR A 185 -6.54 -3.14 -2.99
CA TYR A 185 -6.61 -2.70 -1.59
C TYR A 185 -7.68 -1.65 -1.40
N PHE A 186 -8.32 -1.68 -0.25
CA PHE A 186 -9.12 -0.56 0.25
C PHE A 186 -8.21 0.43 0.99
N ASN A 187 -8.52 0.83 2.22
CA ASN A 187 -7.81 1.92 2.89
C ASN A 187 -6.90 1.38 4.02
N PRO A 188 -5.62 1.07 3.75
CA PRO A 188 -4.70 0.57 4.77
C PRO A 188 -4.41 1.62 5.84
N VAL A 189 -4.49 1.20 7.10
CA VAL A 189 -4.19 1.98 8.31
C VAL A 189 -3.51 1.09 9.36
N GLY A 190 -3.11 1.66 10.49
CA GLY A 190 -2.38 0.94 11.55
C GLY A 190 -0.87 0.96 11.34
N ALA A 191 -0.17 0.14 12.10
CA ALA A 191 1.27 -0.01 12.04
C ALA A 191 1.66 -1.41 12.53
N HIS A 192 2.95 -1.75 12.49
CA HIS A 192 3.40 -2.98 13.14
C HIS A 192 3.21 -2.86 14.67
N PRO A 193 2.71 -3.89 15.38
CA PRO A 193 2.43 -3.82 16.83
C PRO A 193 3.64 -3.45 17.70
N SER A 194 4.88 -3.65 17.23
CA SER A 194 6.07 -3.17 17.96
C SER A 194 6.13 -1.64 18.07
N GLY A 195 5.48 -0.91 17.16
CA GLY A 195 5.62 0.53 16.96
C GLY A 195 7.00 0.93 16.40
N LEU A 196 7.75 0.00 15.82
CA LEU A 196 9.06 0.27 15.20
C LEU A 196 8.97 0.65 13.71
N ILE A 197 7.90 0.25 13.02
CA ILE A 197 7.61 0.68 11.65
C ILE A 197 6.16 1.12 11.55
N GLY A 198 5.87 2.08 10.68
CA GLY A 198 4.55 2.63 10.40
C GLY A 198 4.57 3.55 9.18
N GLU A 199 3.48 4.27 8.93
CA GLU A 199 3.40 5.25 7.83
C GLU A 199 4.15 6.54 8.22
N ASP A 200 5.16 6.91 7.44
CA ASP A 200 5.91 8.17 7.59
C ASP A 200 5.89 8.93 6.24
N PRO A 201 4.84 9.71 5.98
CA PRO A 201 4.71 10.40 4.72
C PRO A 201 5.80 11.49 4.59
N THR A 202 6.52 11.48 3.47
CA THR A 202 7.56 12.49 3.18
C THR A 202 7.03 13.66 2.36
N LYS A 203 5.82 13.54 1.82
CA LYS A 203 5.12 14.53 1.00
C LYS A 203 3.99 15.21 1.77
N ALA A 204 3.60 16.40 1.31
CA ALA A 204 2.55 17.19 1.93
C ALA A 204 1.15 16.56 1.81
N PHE A 205 0.91 15.79 0.75
CA PHE A 205 -0.34 15.06 0.55
C PHE A 205 -0.35 13.77 1.38
N THR A 206 -1.17 13.73 2.43
CA THR A 206 -1.27 12.58 3.32
C THR A 206 -2.67 11.99 3.35
N ASN A 207 -2.74 10.71 3.70
CA ASN A 207 -3.98 10.03 4.03
C ASN A 207 -4.55 10.55 5.36
N LEU A 208 -5.80 10.19 5.65
CA LEU A 208 -6.53 10.63 6.85
C LEU A 208 -5.80 10.26 8.16
N MET A 209 -5.36 9.01 8.32
CA MET A 209 -4.82 8.53 9.60
C MET A 209 -3.50 9.22 10.02
N PRO A 210 -2.49 9.42 9.13
CA PRO A 210 -1.33 10.26 9.46
C PRO A 210 -1.69 11.71 9.84
N TYR A 211 -2.77 12.27 9.29
CA TYR A 211 -3.21 13.62 9.64
C TYR A 211 -3.81 13.63 11.06
N ILE A 212 -4.71 12.68 11.35
CA ILE A 212 -5.29 12.47 12.68
C ILE A 212 -4.19 12.38 13.74
N SER A 213 -3.16 11.57 13.50
CA SER A 213 -2.06 11.37 14.45
C SER A 213 -1.21 12.61 14.66
N GLN A 214 -0.98 13.42 13.61
CA GLN A 214 -0.23 14.68 13.70
C GLN A 214 -0.98 15.74 14.48
N VAL A 215 -2.31 15.77 14.38
CA VAL A 215 -3.15 16.63 15.22
C VAL A 215 -3.12 16.15 16.67
N ALA A 216 -3.31 14.85 16.91
CA ALA A 216 -3.29 14.26 18.24
C ALA A 216 -1.96 14.48 18.99
N ILE A 217 -0.83 14.50 18.28
CA ILE A 217 0.51 14.77 18.87
C ILE A 217 0.87 16.27 18.90
N GLY A 218 -0.05 17.16 18.52
CA GLY A 218 0.12 18.62 18.59
C GLY A 218 1.01 19.22 17.50
N LYS A 219 1.27 18.51 16.40
CA LYS A 219 2.01 19.04 15.25
C LYS A 219 1.16 19.87 14.29
N LYS A 220 -0.16 19.72 14.39
CA LYS A 220 -1.16 20.46 13.61
C LYS A 220 -2.30 20.85 14.53
N ASP A 221 -2.84 22.05 14.33
CA ASP A 221 -3.87 22.58 15.22
C ASP A 221 -5.22 21.86 15.08
N SER A 222 -5.56 21.46 13.85
CA SER A 222 -6.82 20.75 13.57
C SER A 222 -6.74 19.93 12.29
N LEU A 223 -7.60 18.91 12.20
CA LEU A 223 -7.87 18.14 11.00
C LEU A 223 -8.90 18.88 10.14
N THR A 224 -8.74 18.88 8.82
CA THR A 224 -9.81 19.32 7.91
C THR A 224 -10.59 18.12 7.38
N ILE A 225 -11.89 18.07 7.66
CA ILE A 225 -12.85 17.14 7.08
C ILE A 225 -13.49 17.81 5.86
N PHE A 226 -13.53 17.10 4.73
CA PHE A 226 -14.06 17.62 3.47
C PHE A 226 -15.45 17.03 3.20
N GLY A 227 -16.48 17.83 3.44
CA GLY A 227 -17.89 17.45 3.30
C GLY A 227 -18.47 16.78 4.54
N ASP A 228 -19.67 17.23 4.92
CA ASP A 228 -20.53 16.70 5.98
C ASP A 228 -21.98 16.52 5.51
N ASP A 229 -22.19 16.50 4.20
CA ASP A 229 -23.48 16.47 3.52
C ASP A 229 -23.60 15.28 2.54
N TYR A 230 -22.68 14.31 2.59
CA TYR A 230 -22.80 13.07 1.82
C TYR A 230 -24.03 12.26 2.29
N ASP A 231 -24.55 11.41 1.41
CA ASP A 231 -25.63 10.47 1.75
C ASP A 231 -25.09 9.30 2.59
N THR A 232 -24.64 9.62 3.81
CA THR A 232 -24.09 8.70 4.81
C THR A 232 -24.65 9.06 6.20
N PRO A 233 -24.64 8.14 7.18
CA PRO A 233 -25.31 8.36 8.47
C PRO A 233 -24.84 9.57 9.27
N ASP A 234 -23.61 10.04 9.05
CA ASP A 234 -23.06 11.24 9.70
C ASP A 234 -22.59 12.32 8.72
N GLY A 235 -22.99 12.18 7.45
CA GLY A 235 -22.68 13.12 6.38
C GLY A 235 -21.23 13.07 5.89
N THR A 236 -20.33 12.31 6.52
CA THR A 236 -18.92 12.21 6.10
C THR A 236 -18.65 10.95 5.28
N GLY A 237 -17.59 10.97 4.47
CA GLY A 237 -17.25 9.86 3.59
C GLY A 237 -16.98 8.55 4.34
N ILE A 238 -17.48 7.44 3.80
CA ILE A 238 -17.30 6.08 4.35
C ILE A 238 -16.24 5.32 3.55
N ARG A 239 -15.30 4.68 4.26
CA ARG A 239 -14.23 3.86 3.68
C ARG A 239 -14.11 2.54 4.43
N ASP A 240 -13.61 1.51 3.75
CA ASP A 240 -13.18 0.26 4.38
C ASP A 240 -11.73 0.35 4.80
N TYR A 241 -11.52 0.60 6.10
CA TYR A 241 -10.19 0.62 6.68
C TYR A 241 -9.74 -0.78 7.02
N ILE A 242 -8.55 -1.15 6.52
CA ILE A 242 -7.92 -2.45 6.76
C ILE A 242 -6.59 -2.25 7.48
N HIS A 243 -6.28 -3.12 8.44
CA HIS A 243 -5.01 -3.05 9.14
C HIS A 243 -3.85 -3.44 8.21
N VAL A 244 -2.78 -2.66 8.17
CA VAL A 244 -1.65 -2.87 7.27
C VAL A 244 -0.97 -4.22 7.44
N MET A 245 -0.95 -4.78 8.66
CA MET A 245 -0.46 -6.14 8.91
C MET A 245 -1.38 -7.23 8.35
N ASP A 246 -2.72 -7.05 8.37
CA ASP A 246 -3.61 -7.99 7.68
C ASP A 246 -3.36 -7.90 6.17
N LEU A 247 -3.22 -6.68 5.65
CA LEU A 247 -2.92 -6.47 4.25
C LEU A 247 -1.58 -7.13 3.85
N ALA A 248 -0.56 -7.03 4.70
CA ALA A 248 0.74 -7.67 4.50
C ALA A 248 0.64 -9.20 4.44
N THR A 249 -0.11 -9.84 5.32
CA THR A 249 -0.32 -11.31 5.27
C THR A 249 -1.14 -11.73 4.05
N GLY A 250 -2.01 -10.86 3.53
CA GLY A 250 -2.74 -11.09 2.27
C GLY A 250 -1.80 -11.24 1.06
N HIS A 251 -0.63 -10.61 1.08
CA HIS A 251 0.39 -10.79 0.06
C HIS A 251 1.09 -12.14 0.15
N VAL A 252 1.34 -12.62 1.37
CA VAL A 252 1.90 -13.96 1.61
C VAL A 252 0.92 -15.01 1.08
N ALA A 253 -0.38 -14.87 1.40
CA ALA A 253 -1.42 -15.77 0.91
C ALA A 253 -1.54 -15.73 -0.63
N ALA A 254 -1.47 -14.55 -1.25
CA ALA A 254 -1.44 -14.42 -2.70
C ALA A 254 -0.20 -15.10 -3.32
N LEU A 255 0.97 -14.91 -2.72
CA LEU A 255 2.21 -15.53 -3.19
C LEU A 255 2.16 -17.06 -3.12
N GLU A 256 1.60 -17.62 -2.05
CA GLU A 256 1.37 -19.07 -1.92
C GLU A 256 0.38 -19.58 -2.98
N LYS A 257 -0.67 -18.78 -3.26
CA LYS A 257 -1.68 -19.12 -4.28
C LYS A 257 -1.09 -19.19 -5.68
N LEU A 258 -0.16 -18.30 -6.06
CA LEU A 258 0.46 -18.25 -7.39
C LEU A 258 0.97 -19.61 -7.88
N ALA A 259 1.53 -20.43 -6.99
CA ALA A 259 2.06 -21.75 -7.34
C ALA A 259 0.98 -22.74 -7.80
N SER A 260 -0.25 -22.60 -7.29
CA SER A 260 -1.39 -23.52 -7.50
C SER A 260 -2.46 -22.97 -8.44
N MET A 261 -2.30 -21.75 -8.95
CA MET A 261 -3.26 -21.13 -9.86
C MET A 261 -3.39 -21.91 -11.17
N LYS A 262 -4.64 -22.17 -11.54
CA LYS A 262 -5.01 -22.72 -12.85
C LYS A 262 -5.16 -21.63 -13.93
N SER A 263 -5.55 -20.43 -13.51
CA SER A 263 -5.64 -19.24 -14.37
C SER A 263 -4.30 -18.52 -14.41
N SER A 264 -3.99 -17.85 -15.53
CA SER A 264 -2.84 -16.94 -15.64
C SER A 264 -3.04 -15.66 -14.82
N ILE A 265 -4.29 -15.26 -14.56
CA ILE A 265 -4.60 -14.03 -13.82
C ILE A 265 -5.76 -14.20 -12.84
N LYS A 266 -5.65 -13.59 -11.67
CA LYS A 266 -6.71 -13.51 -10.65
C LYS A 266 -6.71 -12.14 -9.98
N VAL A 267 -7.86 -11.75 -9.47
CA VAL A 267 -8.09 -10.48 -8.79
C VAL A 267 -8.75 -10.76 -7.45
N TYR A 268 -8.31 -10.07 -6.40
CA TYR A 268 -8.92 -10.14 -5.08
C TYR A 268 -9.03 -8.75 -4.45
N ASN A 269 -10.16 -8.48 -3.82
CA ASN A 269 -10.35 -7.36 -2.93
C ASN A 269 -9.75 -7.69 -1.56
N LEU A 270 -8.87 -6.80 -1.06
CA LEU A 270 -8.35 -6.89 0.30
C LEU A 270 -8.94 -5.73 1.13
N GLY A 271 -9.98 -6.05 1.88
CA GLY A 271 -10.70 -5.17 2.79
C GLY A 271 -11.31 -5.96 3.95
N THR A 272 -11.96 -5.27 4.88
CA THR A 272 -12.66 -5.88 6.02
C THR A 272 -14.14 -6.14 5.72
N GLY A 273 -14.67 -5.47 4.70
CA GLY A 273 -16.08 -5.40 4.37
C GLY A 273 -16.92 -4.52 5.31
N LYS A 274 -16.27 -3.75 6.18
CA LYS A 274 -16.92 -2.81 7.09
C LYS A 274 -16.61 -1.37 6.68
N GLY A 275 -17.64 -0.65 6.25
CA GLY A 275 -17.56 0.78 6.03
C GLY A 275 -17.49 1.55 7.35
N VAL A 276 -16.55 2.49 7.45
CA VAL A 276 -16.38 3.38 8.60
C VAL A 276 -16.28 4.82 8.08
N SER A 277 -17.02 5.74 8.69
CA SER A 277 -17.00 7.16 8.35
C SER A 277 -15.78 7.89 8.92
N VAL A 278 -15.51 9.10 8.43
CA VAL A 278 -14.44 9.96 8.96
C VAL A 278 -14.66 10.27 10.44
N LEU A 279 -15.88 10.59 10.85
CA LEU A 279 -16.16 10.89 12.27
C LEU A 279 -16.09 9.65 13.15
N GLN A 280 -16.48 8.47 12.65
CA GLN A 280 -16.37 7.22 13.40
C GLN A 280 -14.91 6.85 13.70
N ILE A 281 -14.01 6.99 12.72
CA ILE A 281 -12.59 6.69 12.94
C ILE A 281 -11.94 7.71 13.89
N ILE A 282 -12.29 8.99 13.82
CA ILE A 282 -11.82 10.02 14.76
C ILE A 282 -12.26 9.68 16.18
N LYS A 283 -13.56 9.43 16.41
CA LYS A 283 -14.11 9.07 17.72
C LYS A 283 -13.46 7.81 18.29
N THR A 284 -13.20 6.82 17.44
CA THR A 284 -12.52 5.58 17.86
C THR A 284 -11.08 5.85 18.23
N PHE A 285 -10.37 6.67 17.44
CA PHE A 285 -9.00 7.07 17.72
C PHE A 285 -8.88 7.83 19.05
N GLU A 286 -9.73 8.83 19.30
CA GLU A 286 -9.76 9.58 20.55
C GLU A 286 -10.03 8.66 21.76
N ARG A 287 -11.05 7.81 21.66
CA ARG A 287 -11.45 6.88 22.73
C ARG A 287 -10.35 5.87 23.08
N VAL A 288 -9.76 5.23 22.09
CA VAL A 288 -8.77 4.16 22.30
C VAL A 288 -7.44 4.70 22.80
N ASN A 289 -7.07 5.90 22.35
CA ASN A 289 -5.76 6.49 22.65
C ASN A 289 -5.81 7.53 23.78
N ASN A 290 -7.02 7.89 24.26
CA ASN A 290 -7.25 8.94 25.26
C ASN A 290 -6.59 10.27 24.88
N VAL A 291 -6.84 10.71 23.65
CA VAL A 291 -6.34 11.96 23.05
C VAL A 291 -7.49 12.73 22.42
N SER A 292 -7.27 14.01 22.11
CA SER A 292 -8.23 14.81 21.34
C SER A 292 -7.71 15.06 19.93
N VAL A 293 -8.63 15.08 18.97
CA VAL A 293 -8.37 15.40 17.57
C VAL A 293 -9.32 16.51 17.15
N PRO A 294 -8.97 17.79 17.39
CA PRO A 294 -9.76 18.91 16.90
C PRO A 294 -9.89 18.84 15.37
N TYR A 295 -11.08 19.17 14.85
CA TYR A 295 -11.30 19.21 13.42
C TYR A 295 -12.20 20.39 13.02
N ILE A 296 -12.08 20.77 11.75
CA ILE A 296 -12.95 21.72 11.06
C ILE A 296 -13.56 21.04 9.84
N ILE A 297 -14.80 21.38 9.53
CA ILE A 297 -15.50 20.91 8.33
C ILE A 297 -15.36 21.98 7.25
N LYS A 298 -15.06 21.55 6.02
CA LYS A 298 -15.01 22.38 4.81
C LYS A 298 -15.84 21.75 3.70
N GLU A 299 -15.99 22.48 2.60
CA GLU A 299 -16.59 21.97 1.37
C GLU A 299 -15.95 20.66 0.91
N ARG A 300 -16.71 19.88 0.14
CA ARG A 300 -16.25 18.62 -0.45
C ARG A 300 -14.99 18.83 -1.28
N ARG A 301 -14.11 17.84 -1.26
CA ARG A 301 -12.96 17.79 -2.15
C ARG A 301 -13.38 17.19 -3.49
N GLU A 302 -12.95 17.81 -4.59
CA GLU A 302 -13.18 17.28 -5.92
C GLU A 302 -12.63 15.85 -6.05
N GLY A 303 -13.47 14.94 -6.57
CA GLY A 303 -13.12 13.53 -6.79
C GLY A 303 -13.31 12.60 -5.59
N ASP A 304 -13.71 13.11 -4.42
CA ASP A 304 -14.06 12.25 -3.27
C ASP A 304 -15.39 11.54 -3.50
N ILE A 305 -15.40 10.22 -3.25
CA ILE A 305 -16.58 9.36 -3.37
C ILE A 305 -17.30 9.27 -2.02
N CYS A 306 -18.63 9.15 -2.04
CA CYS A 306 -19.46 9.02 -0.85
C CYS A 306 -19.06 7.83 0.03
N SER A 307 -19.26 6.61 -0.46
CA SER A 307 -19.04 5.37 0.30
C SER A 307 -18.34 4.30 -0.54
N MET A 308 -17.40 3.58 0.07
CA MET A 308 -16.66 2.50 -0.60
C MET A 308 -16.17 1.45 0.40
N TYR A 309 -16.68 0.21 0.29
CA TYR A 309 -16.23 -0.92 1.11
C TYR A 309 -16.34 -2.27 0.39
N ALA A 310 -15.49 -3.21 0.79
CA ALA A 310 -15.29 -4.46 0.07
C ALA A 310 -16.36 -5.51 0.36
N ASP A 311 -16.56 -6.42 -0.59
CA ASP A 311 -16.82 -7.81 -0.26
C ASP A 311 -15.48 -8.54 -0.43
N ALA A 312 -14.98 -9.13 0.65
CA ALA A 312 -13.71 -9.86 0.67
C ALA A 312 -13.89 -11.39 0.70
N SER A 313 -15.11 -11.89 0.44
CA SER A 313 -15.43 -13.33 0.49
C SER A 313 -14.59 -14.15 -0.48
N LEU A 314 -14.23 -13.59 -1.64
CA LEU A 314 -13.40 -14.30 -2.61
C LEU A 314 -11.98 -14.56 -2.07
N ALA A 315 -11.40 -13.58 -1.37
CA ALA A 315 -10.11 -13.75 -0.70
C ALA A 315 -10.19 -14.77 0.44
N GLU A 316 -11.27 -14.74 1.24
CA GLU A 316 -11.51 -15.73 2.30
C GLU A 316 -11.59 -17.15 1.73
N ASN A 317 -12.36 -17.35 0.66
CA ASN A 317 -12.60 -18.66 0.07
C ASN A 317 -11.42 -19.21 -0.75
N GLU A 318 -10.75 -18.36 -1.55
CA GLU A 318 -9.72 -18.83 -2.48
C GLU A 318 -8.28 -18.70 -1.94
N LEU A 319 -8.02 -17.72 -1.07
CA LEU A 319 -6.70 -17.50 -0.45
C LEU A 319 -6.62 -18.03 0.98
N ASN A 320 -7.74 -18.45 1.58
CA ASN A 320 -7.83 -18.75 3.02
C ASN A 320 -7.36 -17.58 3.89
N TRP A 321 -7.62 -16.36 3.44
CA TRP A 321 -7.18 -15.14 4.10
C TRP A 321 -8.36 -14.24 4.43
N LYS A 322 -8.35 -13.66 5.64
CA LYS A 322 -9.35 -12.69 6.08
C LYS A 322 -8.68 -11.65 6.97
N ALA A 323 -9.07 -10.39 6.83
CA ALA A 323 -8.65 -9.35 7.77
C ALA A 323 -9.19 -9.66 9.18
N SER A 324 -8.28 -9.68 10.16
CA SER A 324 -8.55 -10.12 11.53
C SER A 324 -8.58 -8.97 12.53
N LYS A 325 -7.92 -7.86 12.20
CA LYS A 325 -7.73 -6.73 13.10
C LYS A 325 -8.93 -5.79 13.11
N THR A 326 -9.24 -5.32 14.32
CA THR A 326 -10.33 -4.37 14.60
C THR A 326 -9.93 -2.93 14.31
N LEU A 327 -10.93 -2.03 14.20
CA LEU A 327 -10.69 -0.59 14.06
C LEU A 327 -9.92 -0.03 15.27
N GLU A 328 -10.19 -0.56 16.45
CA GLU A 328 -9.50 -0.23 17.69
C GLU A 328 -8.00 -0.58 17.61
N GLU A 329 -7.66 -1.78 17.14
CA GLU A 329 -6.27 -2.19 16.95
C GLU A 329 -5.56 -1.31 15.91
N MET A 330 -6.24 -0.97 14.80
CA MET A 330 -5.72 -0.03 13.81
C MET A 330 -5.38 1.32 14.43
N CYS A 331 -6.27 1.88 15.25
CA CYS A 331 -6.04 3.17 15.91
C CYS A 331 -4.93 3.09 16.97
N ALA A 332 -4.91 2.03 17.76
CA ALA A 332 -3.92 1.82 18.83
C ALA A 332 -2.51 1.62 18.27
N ASP A 333 -2.36 0.77 17.24
CA ASP A 333 -1.06 0.48 16.66
C ASP A 333 -0.51 1.68 15.87
N PHE A 334 -1.38 2.42 15.16
CA PHE A 334 -0.96 3.67 14.52
C PHE A 334 -0.47 4.70 15.55
N TRP A 335 -1.20 4.86 16.66
CA TRP A 335 -0.80 5.80 17.71
C TRP A 335 0.48 5.36 18.43
N ARG A 336 0.67 4.07 18.66
CA ARG A 336 1.91 3.50 19.21
C ARG A 336 3.12 3.80 18.32
N TRP A 337 2.96 3.68 17.00
CA TRP A 337 3.98 4.12 16.05
C TRP A 337 4.27 5.62 16.20
N GLN A 338 3.23 6.46 16.12
CA GLN A 338 3.39 7.92 16.13
C GLN A 338 4.02 8.45 17.42
N THR A 339 3.66 7.90 18.57
CA THR A 339 4.17 8.33 19.88
C THR A 339 5.61 7.89 20.12
N LYS A 340 5.98 6.68 19.70
CA LYS A 340 7.39 6.22 19.75
C LYS A 340 8.27 6.93 18.72
N ASN A 341 7.67 7.46 17.66
CA ASN A 341 8.35 8.07 16.52
C ASN A 341 7.70 9.41 16.19
N PRO A 342 7.79 10.41 17.09
CA PRO A 342 7.09 11.68 16.93
C PRO A 342 7.47 12.37 15.61
N ASN A 343 8.71 12.18 15.14
CA ASN A 343 9.23 12.72 13.87
C ASN A 343 9.34 11.67 12.76
N GLY A 344 8.62 10.55 12.87
CA GLY A 344 8.73 9.43 11.95
C GLY A 344 10.09 8.73 12.06
N TYR A 345 10.62 8.25 10.93
CA TYR A 345 11.94 7.62 10.87
C TYR A 345 13.09 8.63 11.01
N ARG A 346 12.82 9.92 10.73
CA ARG A 346 13.80 11.01 10.81
C ARG A 346 14.06 11.36 12.28
N THR A 347 15.09 10.79 12.87
CA THR A 347 15.60 11.25 14.18
C THR A 347 16.57 12.41 13.98
N ALA A 348 16.63 13.35 14.94
CA ALA A 348 17.55 14.50 14.94
C ALA A 348 19.04 14.12 15.14
N LEU A 349 19.43 12.91 14.74
CA LEU A 349 20.81 12.42 14.77
C LEU A 349 21.23 11.98 13.36
N THR A 350 21.29 12.95 12.47
CA THR A 350 22.28 12.98 11.39
C THR A 350 23.01 14.32 11.48
N ASN A 351 23.67 14.56 12.62
CA ASN A 351 24.76 15.52 12.66
C ASN A 351 25.93 14.90 11.89
N GLY A 352 25.97 15.20 10.60
CA GLY A 352 27.12 15.06 9.71
C GLY A 352 27.09 16.29 8.81
N HIS A 353 28.05 17.17 9.03
CA HIS A 353 28.12 18.55 8.54
C HIS A 353 27.77 18.79 7.06
N SER A 354 27.19 19.98 6.85
CA SER A 354 27.23 20.86 5.67
C SER A 354 28.14 20.43 4.52
#